data_AF-A0A946GB48-F1
#
_entry.id   AF-A0A946GB48-F1
#
_cell.length_a   1.000
_cell.length_b   1.000
_cell.length_c   1.000
_cell.angle_alpha   90.00
_cell.angle_beta   90.00
_cell.angle_gamma   90.00
#
_symmetry.space_group_name_H-M   'P 1'
#
loop_
_entity.id
_entity.type
_entity.pdbx_description
1 polymer ?
#
loop_
_entity_poly.entity_id
_entity_poly.type
_entity_poly.pdbx_seq_one_letter_code
_entity_poly.pdbx_strand_id
1 'polypeptide(L)'
;MTKDTVISNLLRQMEEKIAITRSAFTETSENANGDETKPEGKYDTRAIEAAYLAEAQAAQLVIAEESLATLKRFAPSPFEMTEVIGSGALVEVDQEGEICFYLLAPTGGGLMTEYLGCDVTVVTPDSRLYQGLIGKKMGDELEKTALIITGVE
;
A
#
# COMPACT_ATOMS: atom_id res chain seq x y z
N MET A 1 1.81 1.40 22.71
CA MET A 1 2.05 1.70 21.27
C MET A 1 1.35 3.00 20.93
N THR A 2 1.96 3.85 20.11
CA THR A 2 1.36 5.12 19.65
C THR A 2 1.11 5.07 18.15
N LYS A 3 0.35 6.03 17.62
CA LYS A 3 0.17 6.20 16.17
C LYS A 3 1.51 6.31 15.43
N ASP A 4 2.51 6.95 16.03
CA ASP A 4 3.87 7.01 15.47
C ASP A 4 4.52 5.64 15.31
N THR A 5 4.19 4.69 16.20
CA THR A 5 4.67 3.30 16.08
C THR A 5 4.08 2.63 14.84
N VAL A 6 2.79 2.84 14.57
CA VAL A 6 2.09 2.32 13.37
C VAL A 6 2.74 2.86 12.11
N ILE A 7 3.00 4.17 12.04
CA ILE A 7 3.66 4.81 10.89
C ILE A 7 5.11 4.33 10.74
N SER A 8 5.84 4.16 11.83
CA SER A 8 7.22 3.66 11.80
C SER A 8 7.28 2.21 11.29
N ASN A 9 6.34 1.37 11.71
CA ASN A 9 6.22 0.00 11.20
C ASN A 9 5.88 -0.01 9.71
N LEU A 10 4.99 0.86 9.26
CA LEU A 10 4.64 1.01 7.85
C LEU A 10 5.85 1.42 7.01
N LEU A 11 6.61 2.41 7.47
CA LEU A 11 7.85 2.84 6.83
C LEU A 11 8.85 1.69 6.68
N ARG A 12 9.07 0.93 7.76
CA ARG A 12 9.96 -0.24 7.74
C ARG A 12 9.52 -1.28 6.71
N GLN A 13 8.23 -1.62 6.69
CA GLN A 13 7.69 -2.59 5.73
C GLN A 13 7.88 -2.14 4.27
N MET A 14 7.66 -0.85 4.00
CA MET A 14 7.87 -0.30 2.66
C MET A 14 9.34 -0.30 2.25
N GLU A 15 10.25 0.04 3.17
CA GLU A 15 11.70 -0.02 2.93
C GLU A 15 12.18 -1.44 2.64
N GLU A 16 11.69 -2.42 3.40
CA GLU A 16 12.01 -3.84 3.20
C GLU A 16 11.50 -4.34 1.84
N LYS A 17 10.26 -4.00 1.48
CA LYS A 17 9.69 -4.35 0.18
C LYS A 17 10.47 -3.73 -0.99
N ILE A 18 10.85 -2.46 -0.88
CA ILE A 18 11.68 -1.77 -1.88
C ILE A 18 13.04 -2.46 -2.03
N ALA A 19 13.69 -2.83 -0.92
CA ALA A 19 14.97 -3.52 -0.95
C ALA A 19 14.87 -4.87 -1.69
N ILE A 20 13.83 -5.65 -1.42
CA ILE A 20 13.57 -6.92 -2.10
C ILE A 20 13.32 -6.69 -3.60
N THR A 21 12.43 -5.76 -3.97
CA THR A 21 12.12 -5.45 -5.37
C THR A 21 13.35 -4.96 -6.14
N ARG A 22 14.17 -4.11 -5.51
CA ARG A 22 15.41 -3.63 -6.12
C ARG A 22 16.41 -4.77 -6.36
N SER A 23 16.56 -5.69 -5.41
CA SER A 23 17.43 -6.86 -5.58
C SER A 23 16.99 -7.72 -6.76
N ALA A 24 15.69 -8.01 -6.87
CA ALA A 24 15.13 -8.79 -7.97
C ALA A 24 15.30 -8.09 -9.34
N PHE A 25 15.18 -6.76 -9.36
CA PHE A 25 15.44 -5.97 -10.57
C PHE A 25 16.90 -6.08 -11.01
N THR A 26 17.86 -5.94 -10.09
CA THR A 26 19.30 -6.06 -10.43
C THR A 26 19.60 -7.42 -11.04
N GLU A 27 19.11 -8.50 -10.44
CA GLU A 27 19.29 -9.87 -10.96
C GLU A 27 18.67 -10.04 -12.37
N THR A 28 17.46 -9.52 -12.57
CA THR A 28 16.78 -9.60 -13.88
C THR A 28 17.53 -8.78 -14.95
N SER A 29 18.05 -7.61 -14.58
CA SER A 29 18.81 -6.73 -15.46
C SER A 29 20.18 -7.30 -15.84
N GLU A 30 20.87 -7.95 -14.89
CA GLU A 30 22.13 -8.65 -15.14
C GLU A 30 21.93 -9.83 -16.10
N ASN A 31 20.87 -10.62 -15.90
CA ASN A 31 20.51 -11.71 -16.80
C ASN A 31 20.16 -11.21 -18.23
N ALA A 32 19.46 -10.08 -18.35
CA ALA A 32 19.13 -9.49 -19.66
C ALA A 32 20.36 -9.00 -20.45
N ASN A 33 21.47 -8.69 -19.77
CA ASN A 33 22.71 -8.18 -20.37
C ASN A 33 23.89 -9.18 -20.34
N GLY A 34 23.68 -10.38 -19.78
CA GLY A 34 24.70 -11.40 -19.58
C GLY A 34 25.08 -12.17 -20.85
N ASP A 35 26.25 -12.80 -20.86
CA ASP A 35 26.73 -13.58 -22.01
C ASP A 35 25.85 -14.82 -22.30
N GLU A 36 25.05 -15.26 -21.32
CA GLU A 36 24.07 -16.35 -21.39
C GLU A 36 22.74 -15.99 -22.09
N THR A 37 22.48 -14.70 -22.35
CA THR A 37 21.32 -14.24 -23.15
C THR A 37 21.68 -13.92 -24.60
N LYS A 38 22.89 -14.30 -25.05
CA LYS A 38 23.20 -14.37 -26.47
C LYS A 38 22.19 -15.31 -27.14
N PRO A 39 21.41 -14.84 -28.13
CA PRO A 39 20.39 -15.67 -28.74
C PRO A 39 21.02 -16.91 -29.36
N GLU A 40 20.75 -18.08 -28.78
CA GLU A 40 21.26 -19.37 -29.29
C GLU A 40 20.53 -19.79 -30.58
N GLY A 41 19.49 -19.06 -30.99
CA GLY A 41 18.75 -19.27 -32.23
C GLY A 41 17.82 -18.13 -32.62
N LYS A 42 17.24 -18.21 -33.83
CA LYS A 42 16.36 -17.17 -34.42
C LYS A 42 15.00 -16.98 -33.73
N TYR A 43 14.69 -17.81 -32.74
CA TYR A 43 13.44 -17.83 -31.99
C TYR A 43 13.66 -17.64 -30.48
N ASP A 44 14.86 -17.27 -30.05
CA ASP A 44 15.16 -17.04 -28.64
C ASP A 44 14.59 -15.69 -28.18
N THR A 45 13.56 -15.72 -27.33
CA THR A 45 12.85 -14.55 -26.81
C THR A 45 13.27 -14.19 -25.39
N ARG A 46 14.15 -14.97 -24.75
CA ARG A 46 14.49 -14.82 -23.33
C ARG A 46 15.06 -13.43 -22.99
N ALA A 47 15.93 -12.92 -23.86
CA ALA A 47 16.50 -11.58 -23.69
C ALA A 47 15.43 -10.46 -23.78
N ILE A 48 14.46 -10.61 -24.69
CA ILE A 48 13.38 -9.64 -24.89
C ILE A 48 12.38 -9.69 -23.73
N GLU A 49 12.00 -10.89 -23.29
CA GLU A 49 11.11 -11.09 -22.13
C GLU A 49 11.75 -10.59 -20.84
N ALA A 50 13.04 -10.84 -20.64
CA ALA A 50 13.80 -10.32 -19.49
C ALA A 50 13.90 -8.80 -19.50
N ALA A 51 14.13 -8.18 -20.67
CA ALA A 51 14.15 -6.72 -20.79
C ALA A 51 12.79 -6.10 -20.45
N TYR A 52 11.69 -6.68 -20.93
CA TYR A 52 10.34 -6.19 -20.61
C TYR A 52 10.01 -6.34 -19.12
N LEU A 53 10.40 -7.46 -18.51
CA LEU A 53 10.23 -7.66 -17.07
C LEU A 53 11.05 -6.66 -16.26
N ALA A 54 12.30 -6.41 -16.64
CA ALA A 54 13.15 -5.42 -15.99
C ALA A 54 12.56 -4.01 -16.09
N GLU A 55 12.04 -3.60 -17.25
CA GLU A 55 11.38 -2.32 -17.43
C GLU A 55 10.15 -2.17 -16.50
N ALA A 56 9.31 -3.21 -16.43
CA ALA A 56 8.15 -3.21 -15.53
C ALA A 56 8.56 -3.13 -14.05
N GLN A 57 9.60 -3.87 -13.64
CA GLN A 57 10.15 -3.83 -12.28
C GLN A 57 10.76 -2.46 -11.94
N ALA A 58 11.45 -1.82 -12.88
CA ALA A 58 11.99 -0.48 -12.71
C ALA A 58 10.88 0.55 -12.48
N ALA A 59 9.79 0.49 -13.27
CA ALA A 59 8.64 1.36 -13.09
C ALA A 59 7.98 1.16 -11.71
N GLN A 60 7.81 -0.09 -11.27
CA GLN A 60 7.27 -0.42 -9.94
C GLN A 60 8.18 0.10 -8.81
N LEU A 61 9.50 0.02 -8.98
CA LEU A 61 10.46 0.52 -7.99
C LEU A 61 10.35 2.03 -7.83
N VAL A 62 10.24 2.78 -8.93
CA VAL A 62 10.04 4.25 -8.89
C VAL A 62 8.76 4.60 -8.13
N ILE A 63 7.63 3.95 -8.45
CA ILE A 63 6.35 4.19 -7.76
C ILE A 63 6.47 3.86 -6.26
N ALA A 64 7.14 2.77 -5.91
CA ALA A 64 7.35 2.38 -4.51
C ALA A 64 8.22 3.39 -3.76
N GLU A 65 9.29 3.90 -4.37
CA GLU A 65 10.18 4.91 -3.79
C GLU A 65 9.48 6.26 -3.59
N GLU A 66 8.67 6.70 -4.55
CA GLU A 66 7.84 7.91 -4.44
C GLU A 66 6.81 7.78 -3.31
N SER A 67 6.19 6.60 -3.21
CA SER A 67 5.26 6.25 -2.14
C SER A 67 5.96 6.29 -0.77
N LEU A 68 7.14 5.69 -0.64
CA LEU A 68 7.94 5.77 0.58
C LEU A 68 8.32 7.23 0.92
N ALA A 69 8.75 8.01 -0.06
CA ALA A 69 9.10 9.42 0.14
C ALA A 69 7.90 10.26 0.61
N THR A 70 6.71 9.98 0.07
CA THR A 70 5.45 10.61 0.49
C THR A 70 5.12 10.26 1.94
N LEU A 71 5.22 8.98 2.31
CA LEU A 71 4.97 8.55 3.69
C LEU A 71 6.03 9.07 4.67
N LYS A 72 7.29 9.20 4.27
CA LYS A 72 8.35 9.81 5.11
C LYS A 72 8.08 11.28 5.46
N ARG A 73 7.41 12.00 4.57
CA ARG A 73 6.99 13.40 4.78
C ARG A 73 5.66 13.51 5.52
N PHE A 74 4.97 12.39 5.72
CA PHE A 74 3.68 12.35 6.38
C PHE A 74 3.85 12.45 7.90
N ALA A 75 3.54 13.63 8.44
CA ALA A 75 3.57 13.91 9.87
C ALA A 75 2.15 14.28 10.33
N PRO A 76 1.28 13.28 10.61
CA PRO A 76 -0.09 13.55 10.98
C PRO A 76 -0.20 14.09 12.41
N SER A 77 -0.90 15.21 12.57
CA SER A 77 -1.21 15.79 13.89
C SER A 77 -1.93 14.80 14.81
N PRO A 78 -1.82 14.94 16.14
CA PRO A 78 -2.70 14.24 17.05
C PRO A 78 -4.16 14.59 16.77
N PHE A 79 -5.07 13.66 17.06
CA PHE A 79 -6.52 13.84 16.92
C PHE A 79 -7.18 13.64 18.29
N GLU A 80 -8.13 14.51 18.63
CA GLU A 80 -9.05 14.34 19.75
C GLU A 80 -10.32 13.60 19.33
N MET A 81 -11.03 12.95 20.28
CA MET A 81 -12.23 12.16 19.98
C MET A 81 -13.39 12.98 19.40
N THR A 82 -13.41 14.30 19.64
CA THR A 82 -14.44 15.21 19.12
C THR A 82 -14.12 15.75 17.72
N GLU A 83 -12.91 15.53 17.23
CA GLU A 83 -12.49 16.02 15.93
C GLU A 83 -13.10 15.19 14.80
N VAL A 84 -13.21 15.85 13.65
CA VAL A 84 -13.62 15.22 12.41
C VAL A 84 -12.46 14.39 11.85
N ILE A 85 -12.75 13.20 11.37
CA ILE A 85 -11.79 12.29 10.75
C ILE A 85 -11.15 12.96 9.53
N GLY A 86 -9.83 13.11 9.58
CA GLY A 86 -9.01 13.68 8.52
C GLY A 86 -7.87 12.75 8.10
N SER A 87 -7.07 13.20 7.13
CA SER A 87 -5.84 12.51 6.76
C SER A 87 -4.92 12.38 7.98
N GLY A 88 -4.47 11.17 8.29
CA GLY A 88 -3.64 10.88 9.46
C GLY A 88 -4.39 10.41 10.69
N ALA A 89 -5.71 10.28 10.60
CA ALA A 89 -6.51 9.67 11.65
C ALA A 89 -6.25 8.16 11.70
N LEU A 90 -6.11 7.64 12.92
CA LEU A 90 -6.21 6.22 13.22
C LEU A 90 -7.62 6.01 13.77
N VAL A 91 -8.47 5.33 13.01
CA VAL A 91 -9.89 5.19 13.29
C VAL A 91 -10.17 3.77 13.76
N GLU A 92 -10.86 3.66 14.89
CA GLU A 92 -11.45 2.42 15.38
C GLU A 92 -12.88 2.31 14.85
N VAL A 93 -13.23 1.16 14.29
CA VAL A 93 -14.54 0.90 13.70
C VAL A 93 -15.05 -0.44 14.21
N ASP A 94 -16.30 -0.45 14.68
CA ASP A 94 -17.05 -1.70 14.89
C ASP A 94 -17.61 -2.16 13.54
N GLN A 95 -17.18 -3.35 13.12
CA GLN A 95 -17.67 -4.02 11.94
C GLN A 95 -18.38 -5.31 12.34
N GLU A 96 -19.69 -5.19 12.60
CA GLU A 96 -20.55 -6.33 12.96
C GLU A 96 -20.12 -7.04 14.25
N GLY A 97 -19.63 -6.27 15.24
CA GLY A 97 -19.14 -6.76 16.52
C GLY A 97 -17.64 -7.05 16.57
N GLU A 98 -16.94 -6.93 15.44
CA GLU A 98 -15.47 -7.02 15.37
C GLU A 98 -14.85 -5.61 15.37
N ILE A 99 -13.88 -5.38 16.24
CA ILE A 99 -13.17 -4.10 16.27
C ILE A 99 -12.03 -4.12 15.26
N CYS A 100 -12.10 -3.20 14.30
CA CYS A 100 -11.12 -3.01 13.24
C CYS A 100 -10.45 -1.63 13.36
N PHE A 101 -9.17 -1.56 13.01
CA PHE A 101 -8.43 -0.29 12.96
C PHE A 101 -8.06 0.10 11.54
N TYR A 102 -8.25 1.37 11.20
CA TYR A 102 -7.93 1.93 9.90
C TYR A 102 -7.04 3.16 10.05
N LEU A 103 -5.87 3.15 9.40
CA LEU A 103 -5.01 4.33 9.30
C LEU A 103 -5.27 5.03 7.96
N LEU A 104 -5.76 6.27 8.01
CA LEU A 104 -5.92 7.10 6.83
C LEU A 104 -4.56 7.71 6.47
N ALA A 105 -3.90 7.16 5.45
CA ALA A 105 -2.59 7.60 4.99
C ALA A 105 -2.66 8.12 3.54
N PRO A 106 -1.74 8.99 3.10
CA PRO A 106 -1.70 9.44 1.71
C PRO A 106 -1.30 8.34 0.73
N THR A 107 -0.63 7.29 1.21
CA THR A 107 -0.16 6.16 0.42
C THR A 107 0.03 4.91 1.29
N GLY A 108 0.35 3.76 0.66
CA GLY A 108 0.52 2.48 1.35
C GLY A 108 -0.79 1.71 1.51
N GLY A 109 -1.79 1.99 0.68
CA GLY A 109 -3.10 1.34 0.72
C GLY A 109 -2.98 -0.18 0.66
N GLY A 110 -3.76 -0.86 1.50
CA GLY A 110 -3.77 -2.32 1.60
C GLY A 110 -2.62 -2.93 2.41
N LEU A 111 -1.67 -2.12 2.90
CA LEU A 111 -0.70 -2.60 3.88
C LEU A 111 -1.39 -2.80 5.23
N MET A 112 -0.94 -3.83 5.94
CA MET A 112 -1.39 -4.16 7.29
C MET A 112 -0.25 -3.96 8.28
N THR A 113 -0.58 -3.48 9.47
CA THR A 113 0.35 -3.38 10.60
C THR A 113 -0.40 -3.65 11.88
N GLU A 114 0.26 -3.56 13.03
CA GLU A 114 -0.34 -3.89 14.33
C GLU A 114 -0.39 -2.65 15.22
N TYR A 115 -1.50 -2.53 15.96
CA TYR A 115 -1.67 -1.56 17.03
C TYR A 115 -2.40 -2.24 18.20
N LEU A 116 -1.75 -2.28 19.36
CA LEU A 116 -2.30 -2.89 20.58
C LEU A 116 -2.70 -4.37 20.42
N GLY A 117 -2.02 -5.11 19.55
CA GLY A 117 -2.35 -6.52 19.24
C GLY A 117 -3.52 -6.68 18.26
N CYS A 118 -4.03 -5.59 17.69
CA CYS A 118 -5.06 -5.60 16.65
C CYS A 118 -4.46 -5.21 15.30
N ASP A 119 -5.00 -5.80 14.24
CA ASP A 119 -4.60 -5.45 12.87
C ASP A 119 -5.13 -4.06 12.50
N VAL A 120 -4.22 -3.25 11.96
CA VAL A 120 -4.48 -1.94 11.39
C VAL A 120 -4.33 -2.04 9.89
N THR A 121 -5.40 -1.72 9.17
CA THR A 121 -5.38 -1.63 7.70
C THR A 121 -5.12 -0.20 7.28
N VAL A 122 -4.15 0.00 6.39
CA VAL A 122 -3.89 1.32 5.79
C VAL A 122 -4.85 1.56 4.64
N VAL A 123 -5.56 2.67 4.69
CA VAL A 123 -6.50 3.11 3.66
C VAL A 123 -6.04 4.43 3.07
N THR A 124 -6.17 4.55 1.75
CA THR A 124 -5.67 5.68 0.96
C THR A 124 -6.81 6.42 0.24
N PRO A 125 -6.60 7.67 -0.25
CA PRO A 125 -7.66 8.50 -0.82
C PRO A 125 -8.43 7.91 -2.00
N ASP A 126 -7.82 6.99 -2.74
CA ASP A 126 -8.41 6.21 -3.83
C ASP A 126 -9.37 5.10 -3.33
N SER A 127 -9.32 4.73 -2.05
CA SER A 127 -10.20 3.73 -1.47
C SER A 127 -11.57 4.32 -1.10
N ARG A 128 -12.64 3.57 -1.39
CA ARG A 128 -14.02 3.95 -1.02
C ARG A 128 -14.18 4.11 0.48
N LEU A 129 -13.50 3.28 1.27
CA LEU A 129 -13.54 3.33 2.73
C LEU A 129 -12.95 4.64 3.25
N TYR A 130 -11.79 5.07 2.73
CA TYR A 130 -11.21 6.38 3.07
C TYR A 130 -12.17 7.52 2.76
N GLN A 131 -12.79 7.50 1.56
CA GLN A 131 -13.75 8.52 1.14
C GLN A 131 -15.01 8.56 2.01
N GLY A 132 -15.45 7.41 2.52
CA GLY A 132 -16.57 7.32 3.45
C GLY A 132 -16.23 7.81 4.86
N LEU A 133 -14.99 7.57 5.31
CA LEU A 133 -14.50 7.92 6.65
C LEU A 133 -14.13 9.40 6.79
N ILE A 134 -13.52 10.00 5.78
CA ILE A 134 -13.17 11.43 5.80
C ILE A 134 -14.42 12.27 6.05
N GLY A 135 -14.31 13.24 6.97
CA GLY A 135 -15.40 14.15 7.28
C GLY A 135 -16.42 13.61 8.29
N LYS A 136 -16.31 12.34 8.70
CA LYS A 136 -17.12 11.74 9.76
C LYS A 136 -16.55 12.03 11.14
N LYS A 137 -17.32 11.76 12.19
CA LYS A 137 -16.88 11.85 13.59
C LYS A 137 -17.30 10.61 14.36
N MET A 138 -16.83 10.50 15.60
CA MET A 138 -17.23 9.43 16.51
C MET A 138 -18.77 9.31 16.58
N GLY A 139 -19.27 8.08 16.44
CA GLY A 139 -20.70 7.75 16.49
C GLY A 139 -21.43 7.88 15.15
N ASP A 140 -20.78 8.40 14.10
CA ASP A 140 -21.36 8.37 12.76
C ASP A 140 -21.26 6.95 12.16
N GLU A 141 -22.30 6.54 11.46
CA GLU A 141 -22.32 5.28 10.72
C GLU A 141 -21.87 5.48 9.26
N LEU A 142 -21.17 4.48 8.72
CA LEU A 142 -20.87 4.38 7.30
C LEU A 142 -21.98 3.59 6.60
N GLU A 143 -22.54 4.16 5.53
CA GLU A 143 -23.52 3.44 4.72
C GLU A 143 -22.88 2.19 4.08
N LYS A 144 -23.42 1.02 4.40
CA LYS A 144 -23.06 -0.23 3.71
C LYS A 144 -23.47 -0.11 2.25
N THR A 145 -22.53 -0.39 1.35
CA THR A 145 -22.88 -0.47 -0.06
C THR A 145 -23.63 -1.77 -0.31
N ALA A 146 -24.96 -1.70 -0.37
CA ALA A 146 -25.77 -2.80 -0.84
C ALA A 146 -25.54 -2.97 -2.36
N LEU A 147 -24.64 -3.88 -2.74
CA LEU A 147 -24.47 -4.31 -4.13
C LEU A 147 -25.26 -5.59 -4.34
N ILE A 148 -26.27 -5.53 -5.20
CA ILE A 148 -26.97 -6.70 -5.71
C ILE A 148 -26.59 -6.85 -7.18
N ILE A 149 -25.80 -7.89 -7.47
CA ILE A 149 -25.51 -8.27 -8.85
C ILE A 149 -26.70 -9.10 -9.33
N THR A 150 -27.56 -8.51 -10.15
CA THR A 150 -28.81 -9.13 -10.62
C THR A 150 -28.64 -9.98 -11.88
N GLY A 151 -27.42 -10.19 -12.34
CA GLY A 151 -27.08 -11.00 -13.51
C GLY A 151 -25.63 -10.78 -13.95
N VAL A 152 -25.06 -11.80 -14.58
CA VAL A 152 -23.73 -11.79 -15.22
C VAL A 152 -23.90 -12.64 -16.48
N GLU A 153 -23.45 -12.15 -17.65
CA GLU A 153 -23.42 -12.92 -18.89
C GLU A 153 -22.20 -13.85 -18.95
#